data_AF-A0A0D3RLS9-F1
#
_entry.id   AF-A0A0D3RLS9-F1
#
_cell.length_a   1.000
_cell.length_b   1.000
_cell.length_c   1.000
_cell.angle_alpha   90.00
_cell.angle_beta   90.00
_cell.angle_gamma   90.00
#
_symmetry.space_group_name_H-M   'P 1'
#
loop_
_entity.id
_entity.type
_entity.pdbx_description
1 polymer ?
#
loop_
_entity_poly.entity_id
_entity_poly.type
_entity_poly.pdbx_seq_one_letter_code
_entity_poly.pdbx_strand_id
1 'polypeptide(L)'
;FYIDANRFAKVLKPNHYIIDLESDTIELTEEGIKKGEDFFRIPNLYDSNNIILLHCIKNALKANFIMEKNKDYLVSNNQILIIDQFT
;
A
#
# COMPACT_ATOMS: atom_id res chain seq x y z
N PHE A 1 -9.55 3.04 8.30
CA PHE A 1 -8.12 2.87 7.95
C PHE A 1 -7.90 1.94 6.77
N TYR A 2 -8.12 0.61 6.84
CA TYR A 2 -7.82 -0.27 5.70
C TYR A 2 -8.58 0.08 4.41
N ILE A 3 -9.87 0.39 4.51
CA ILE A 3 -10.69 0.81 3.36
C ILE A 3 -10.17 2.14 2.77
N ASP A 4 -9.86 3.12 3.64
CA ASP A 4 -9.42 4.46 3.23
C ASP A 4 -8.00 4.44 2.66
N ALA A 5 -7.10 3.66 3.24
CA ALA A 5 -5.76 3.41 2.73
C ALA A 5 -5.79 2.72 1.37
N ASN A 6 -6.69 1.75 1.18
CA ASN A 6 -6.89 1.11 -0.12
C ASN A 6 -7.48 2.08 -1.16
N ARG A 7 -8.43 2.94 -0.77
CA ARG A 7 -8.92 4.01 -1.65
C ARG A 7 -7.80 4.96 -2.04
N PHE A 8 -6.96 5.36 -1.08
CA PHE A 8 -5.79 6.19 -1.33
C PHE A 8 -4.82 5.53 -2.31
N ALA A 9 -4.45 4.27 -2.08
CA ALA A 9 -3.56 3.52 -2.98
C ALA A 9 -4.07 3.51 -4.43
N LYS A 10 -5.39 3.34 -4.63
CA LYS A 10 -6.01 3.30 -5.96
C LYS A 10 -6.08 4.64 -6.69
N VAL A 11 -5.97 5.77 -5.98
CA VAL A 11 -5.96 7.10 -6.62
C VAL A 11 -4.55 7.62 -6.92
N LEU A 12 -3.51 6.89 -6.51
CA LEU A 12 -2.14 7.28 -6.79
C LEU A 12 -1.79 7.07 -8.26
N LYS A 13 -0.86 7.90 -8.73
CA LYS A 13 -0.30 7.85 -10.07
C LYS A 13 1.13 7.29 -9.99
N PRO A 14 1.70 6.81 -11.11
CA PRO A 14 3.05 6.24 -11.11
C PRO A 14 4.16 7.13 -10.55
N ASN A 15 4.02 8.46 -10.64
CA ASN A 15 4.98 9.43 -10.07
C ASN A 15 4.84 9.62 -8.55
N HIS A 16 3.81 9.06 -7.92
CA HIS A 16 3.57 9.22 -6.47
C HIS A 16 4.24 8.15 -5.61
N TYR A 17 4.85 7.13 -6.22
CA TYR A 17 5.49 6.04 -5.49
C TYR A 17 6.66 5.46 -6.28
N ILE A 18 7.57 4.79 -5.57
CA ILE A 18 8.69 4.03 -6.13
C ILE A 18 8.53 2.59 -5.67
N ILE A 19 8.66 1.65 -6.60
CA ILE A 19 8.61 0.22 -6.32
C ILE A 19 10.01 -0.35 -6.55
N ASP A 20 10.47 -1.12 -5.58
CA ASP A 20 11.62 -2.00 -5.73
C ASP A 20 11.11 -3.45 -5.69
N LEU A 21 11.13 -4.10 -6.85
CA LEU A 21 10.68 -5.47 -7.04
C LEU A 21 11.71 -6.50 -6.56
N GLU A 22 12.97 -6.11 -6.37
CA GLU A 22 13.99 -7.03 -5.84
C GLU A 22 13.81 -7.21 -4.33
N SER A 23 13.42 -6.13 -3.63
CA SER A 23 13.17 -6.15 -2.18
C SER A 23 11.69 -6.28 -1.79
N ASP A 24 10.77 -6.33 -2.77
CA ASP A 24 9.32 -6.27 -2.55
C ASP A 24 8.90 -5.10 -1.64
N THR A 25 9.49 -3.93 -1.89
CA THR A 25 9.21 -2.69 -1.16
C THR A 25 8.57 -1.62 -2.04
N ILE A 26 7.74 -0.79 -1.41
CA ILE A 26 7.09 0.36 -2.05
C ILE A 26 7.13 1.53 -1.07
N GLU A 27 7.58 2.68 -1.58
CA GLU A 27 7.66 3.92 -0.81
C GLU A 27 6.99 5.05 -1.58
N LEU A 28 6.41 6.02 -0.85
CA LEU A 28 5.83 7.21 -1.46
C LEU A 28 6.95 8.18 -1.87
N THR A 29 6.80 8.82 -3.02
CA THR A 29 7.61 9.99 -3.38
C THR A 29 7.12 11.22 -2.62
N GLU A 30 7.87 12.32 -2.64
CA GLU A 30 7.43 13.59 -2.06
C GLU A 30 6.03 14.03 -2.56
N GLU A 31 5.75 13.82 -3.85
CA GLU A 31 4.44 14.10 -4.44
C GLU A 31 3.35 13.17 -3.86
N GLY A 32 3.66 11.90 -3.65
CA GLY A 32 2.75 10.95 -3.02
C GLY A 32 2.49 11.25 -1.55
N ILE A 33 3.51 11.71 -0.82
CA ILE A 33 3.39 12.13 0.58
C ILE A 33 2.45 13.32 0.67
N LYS A 34 2.69 14.38 -0.11
CA LYS A 34 1.83 15.56 -0.17
C LYS A 34 0.39 15.19 -0.55
N LYS A 35 0.23 14.28 -1.51
CA LYS A 35 -1.10 13.78 -1.90
C LYS A 35 -1.80 13.05 -0.75
N GLY A 36 -1.05 12.31 0.06
CA GLY A 36 -1.55 11.65 1.26
C GLY A 36 -2.01 12.65 2.31
N GLU A 37 -1.20 13.66 2.59
CA GLU A 37 -1.52 14.75 3.51
C GLU A 37 -2.83 15.45 3.13
N ASP A 38 -2.98 15.79 1.85
CA ASP A 38 -4.21 16.40 1.31
C ASP A 38 -5.42 15.45 1.40
N PHE A 39 -5.23 14.16 1.07
CA PHE A 39 -6.30 13.16 1.04
C PHE A 39 -6.84 12.87 2.45
N PHE A 40 -5.95 12.71 3.42
CA PHE A 40 -6.29 12.42 4.81
C PHE A 40 -6.52 13.67 5.65
N ARG A 41 -6.28 14.86 5.08
CA ARG A 41 -6.40 16.17 5.73
C ARG A 41 -5.54 16.27 6.99
N ILE A 42 -4.29 15.86 6.87
CA ILE A 42 -3.30 15.88 7.94
C ILE A 42 -2.10 16.75 7.54
N PRO A 43 -1.45 17.44 8.49
CA PRO A 43 -0.36 18.34 8.17
C PRO A 43 0.95 17.62 7.84
N ASN A 44 1.18 16.44 8.39
CA ASN A 44 2.38 15.65 8.16
C ASN A 44 2.07 14.15 8.26
N LEU A 45 2.22 13.42 7.15
CA LEU A 45 1.94 11.98 7.12
C LEU A 45 2.90 11.14 7.98
N TYR A 46 4.14 11.60 8.17
CA TYR A 46 5.19 10.91 8.92
C TYR A 46 5.26 11.34 10.39
N ASP A 47 4.30 12.14 10.85
CA ASP A 47 4.18 12.46 12.27
C ASP A 47 3.93 11.20 13.10
N SER A 48 4.44 11.17 14.33
CA SER A 48 4.29 10.02 15.24
C SER A 48 2.83 9.70 15.55
N ASN A 49 1.94 10.69 15.45
CA ASN A 49 0.50 10.51 15.61
C ASN A 49 -0.12 9.70 14.45
N ASN A 50 0.55 9.64 13.29
CA ASN A 50 0.05 9.01 12.07
C ASN A 50 0.70 7.65 11.76
N ILE A 51 1.51 7.09 12.68
CA ILE A 51 2.22 5.81 12.47
C ILE A 51 1.29 4.68 12.01
N ILE A 52 0.11 4.55 12.63
CA ILE A 52 -0.86 3.51 12.28
C ILE A 52 -1.40 3.73 10.86
N LEU A 53 -1.72 4.97 10.51
CA LEU A 53 -2.20 5.32 9.17
C LEU A 53 -1.12 5.05 8.12
N LEU A 54 0.12 5.48 8.38
CA LEU A 54 1.26 5.25 7.51
C LEU A 54 1.49 3.75 7.28
N HIS A 55 1.41 2.93 8.33
CA HIS A 55 1.50 1.48 8.22
C HIS A 55 0.37 0.90 7.35
N CYS A 56 -0.88 1.33 7.57
CA CYS A 56 -2.01 0.90 6.74
C CYS A 56 -1.85 1.30 5.27
N ILE A 57 -1.31 2.50 4.99
CA ILE A 57 -1.01 2.95 3.62
C ILE A 57 0.05 2.06 2.98
N LYS A 58 1.17 1.79 3.66
CA LYS A 58 2.22 0.90 3.15
C LYS A 58 1.69 -0.50 2.83
N ASN A 59 0.85 -1.07 3.71
CA ASN A 59 0.24 -2.37 3.46
C ASN A 59 -0.73 -2.33 2.27
N ALA A 60 -1.54 -1.28 2.14
CA ALA A 60 -2.45 -1.11 1.01
C ALA A 60 -1.68 -0.95 -0.31
N LEU A 61 -0.57 -0.22 -0.31
CA LEU A 61 0.33 -0.07 -1.44
C LEU A 61 0.91 -1.43 -1.86
N LYS A 62 1.50 -2.17 -0.93
CA LYS A 62 2.06 -3.51 -1.19
C LYS A 62 0.99 -4.46 -1.75
N ALA A 63 -0.21 -4.46 -1.17
CA ALA A 63 -1.31 -5.32 -1.62
C ALA A 63 -1.83 -4.99 -3.03
N ASN A 64 -1.78 -3.73 -3.47
CA ASN A 64 -2.28 -3.32 -4.78
C ASN A 64 -1.21 -3.39 -5.89
N PHE A 65 0.07 -3.17 -5.55
CA PHE A 65 1.12 -2.97 -6.55
C PHE A 65 2.19 -4.07 -6.58
N ILE A 66 2.36 -4.83 -5.51
CA ILE A 66 3.40 -5.86 -5.40
C ILE A 66 2.77 -7.26 -5.36
N MET A 67 1.72 -7.45 -4.55
CA MET A 67 1.08 -8.76 -4.42
C MET A 67 0.20 -9.08 -5.63
N GLU A 68 0.44 -10.25 -6.23
CA GLU A 68 -0.23 -10.71 -7.43
C GLU A 68 -1.12 -11.94 -7.17
N LYS A 69 -2.36 -11.87 -7.67
CA LYS A 69 -3.31 -12.98 -7.58
C LYS A 69 -2.83 -14.15 -8.45
N ASN A 70 -2.92 -15.37 -7.91
CA ASN A 70 -2.41 -16.62 -8.48
C ASN A 70 -0.88 -16.77 -8.48
N LYS A 71 -0.15 -15.82 -7.88
CA LYS A 71 1.29 -15.93 -7.64
C LYS A 71 1.59 -15.89 -6.15
N ASP A 72 1.12 -14.85 -5.46
CA ASP A 72 1.37 -14.65 -4.03
C ASP A 72 0.16 -15.08 -3.19
N TYR A 73 -1.05 -15.00 -3.75
CA TYR A 73 -2.27 -15.40 -3.06
C TYR A 73 -3.36 -15.91 -4.01
N LEU A 74 -4.29 -16.68 -3.44
CA LEU A 74 -5.52 -17.16 -4.09
C LEU A 74 -6.73 -16.63 -3.34
N VAL A 75 -7.84 -16.49 -4.06
CA VAL A 75 -9.14 -16.17 -3.46
C VAL A 75 -10.05 -17.38 -3.65
N SER A 76 -10.40 -18.03 -2.55
CA SER A 76 -11.27 -19.21 -2.54
C SER A 76 -12.27 -19.10 -1.40
N ASN A 77 -13.54 -19.41 -1.65
CA ASN A 77 -14.62 -19.33 -0.65
C ASN A 77 -14.66 -17.99 0.11
N ASN A 78 -14.42 -16.89 -0.60
CA ASN A 78 -14.37 -15.54 -0.02
C ASN A 78 -13.28 -15.35 1.06
N GLN A 79 -12.24 -16.19 1.03
CA GLN A 79 -11.04 -16.12 1.87
C GLN A 79 -9.80 -15.94 1.00
N ILE A 80 -8.78 -15.30 1.57
CA ILE A 80 -7.47 -15.12 0.96
C ILE A 80 -6.55 -16.23 1.49
N LEU A 81 -5.99 -17.03 0.59
CA LEU A 81 -5.02 -18.07 0.88
C LEU A 81 -3.66 -17.63 0.34
N ILE A 82 -2.62 -17.67 1.16
CA ILE A 82 -1.25 -17.32 0.74
C ILE A 82 -0.64 -18.55 0.06
N ILE A 83 -0.01 -18.35 -1.10
CA ILE A 83 0.73 -19.40 -1.79
C ILE A 83 2.14 -19.46 -1.19
N ASP A 84 2.57 -20.65 -0.79
CA ASP A 84 3.97 -20.90 -0.41
C ASP A 84 4.78 -21.17 -1.68
N GLN A 85 5.81 -20.37 -1.94
CA GLN A 85 6.64 -20.51 -3.14
C GLN A 85 7.56 -21.75 -3.10
N PHE A 86 7.66 -22.43 -1.96
CA PHE A 86 8.50 -23.63 -1.81
C PHE A 86 7.74 -24.96 -1.98
N THR A 87 6.41 -24.93 -2.16
CA THR A 87 5.57 -26.15 -2.35
C THR A 87 4.56 -25.97 -3.49
#